data_AF-A0A8X8X3S1-F1
#
_entry.id   AF-A0A8X8X3S1-F1
#
_cell.length_a   1.000
_cell.length_b   1.000
_cell.length_c   1.000
_cell.angle_alpha   90.00
_cell.angle_beta   90.00
_cell.angle_gamma   90.00
#
_symmetry.space_group_name_H-M   'P 1'
#
loop_
_entity.id
_entity.type
_entity.pdbx_description
1 polymer ?
#
loop_
_entity_poly.entity_id
_entity_poly.type
_entity_poly.pdbx_seq_one_letter_code
_entity_poly.pdbx_strand_id
1 'polypeptide(L)'
;MDNILEKYERYSFAERQLIANEPESPVNWTIEHSKVKARIELLQRNQRHYMGEDLDAMSVKDLQNMEQQLDSALKNIRSRKNQLLFDSISELQKKEKAIQEQNSMLAKKIKDKEKELVHQTQWEQQNPTTNTQPQYLMASQLPCVNMGGNTYNEESEARRNELDLALDSLHSCHLGCFAA
;
A
#
# COMPACT_ATOMS: atom_id res chain seq x y z
N MET A 1 -43.52 39.90 49.46
CA MET A 1 -42.12 39.45 49.50
C MET A 1 -41.92 38.23 48.62
N ASP A 2 -42.87 37.30 48.63
CA ASP A 2 -42.83 36.04 47.87
C ASP A 2 -42.69 36.22 46.36
N ASN A 3 -43.35 37.23 45.77
CA ASN A 3 -43.22 37.53 44.34
C ASN A 3 -41.78 37.96 43.94
N ILE A 4 -41.04 38.59 44.85
CA ILE A 4 -39.64 38.97 44.59
C ILE A 4 -38.73 37.74 44.67
N LEU A 5 -38.98 36.85 45.64
CA LEU A 5 -38.25 35.58 45.78
C LEU A 5 -38.52 34.65 44.61
N GLU A 6 -39.78 34.49 44.21
CA GLU A 6 -40.18 33.67 43.05
C GLU A 6 -39.55 34.20 41.75
N LYS A 7 -39.51 35.53 41.57
CA LYS A 7 -38.80 36.14 40.44
C LYS A 7 -37.32 35.78 40.48
N TYR A 8 -36.66 35.93 41.63
CA TYR A 8 -35.23 35.64 41.77
C TYR A 8 -34.91 34.16 41.56
N GLU A 9 -35.76 33.25 42.04
CA GLU A 9 -35.64 31.82 41.85
C GLU A 9 -35.77 31.44 40.37
N ARG A 10 -36.75 32.03 39.67
CA ARG A 10 -36.91 31.85 38.22
C ARG A 10 -35.69 32.37 37.43
N TYR A 11 -35.13 33.54 37.78
CA TYR A 11 -33.93 34.05 37.13
C TYR A 11 -32.69 33.20 37.43
N SER A 12 -32.47 32.81 38.69
CA SER A 12 -31.37 31.92 39.10
C SER A 12 -31.42 30.55 38.41
N PHE A 13 -32.62 30.01 38.22
CA PHE A 13 -32.83 28.73 37.55
C PHE A 13 -32.62 28.83 36.03
N ALA A 14 -33.06 29.93 35.41
CA ALA A 14 -32.83 30.20 34.00
C ALA A 14 -31.34 30.48 33.69
N GLU A 15 -30.64 31.20 34.57
CA GLU A 15 -29.21 31.48 34.46
C GLU A 15 -28.37 30.21 34.57
N ARG A 16 -28.68 29.32 35.54
CA ARG A 16 -28.02 28.02 35.64
C ARG A 16 -28.24 27.13 34.41
N GLN A 17 -29.44 27.17 33.81
CA GLN A 17 -29.69 26.46 32.55
C GLN A 17 -28.94 27.06 31.36
N LEU A 18 -28.74 28.37 31.31
CA LEU A 18 -27.93 29.00 30.27
C LEU A 18 -26.44 28.62 30.40
N ILE A 19 -25.90 28.61 31.62
CA ILE A 19 -24.51 28.18 31.89
C ILE A 19 -24.31 26.68 31.58
N ALA A 20 -25.32 25.85 31.84
CA ALA A 20 -25.29 24.43 31.50
C ALA A 20 -25.37 24.17 29.98
N ASN A 21 -25.95 25.10 29.22
CA ASN A 21 -26.06 25.04 27.76
C ASN A 21 -24.94 25.80 27.03
N GLU A 22 -24.02 26.45 27.75
CA GLU A 22 -22.79 26.93 27.13
C GLU A 22 -21.86 25.74 26.85
N PRO A 23 -21.45 25.53 25.58
CA PRO A 23 -20.57 24.42 25.21
C PRO A 23 -19.19 24.52 25.87
N GLU A 24 -18.80 25.68 26.40
CA GLU A 24 -17.47 25.93 26.99
C GLU A 24 -17.46 26.07 28.53
N SER A 25 -18.52 25.68 29.23
CA SER A 25 -18.44 25.66 30.71
C SER A 25 -17.46 24.56 31.20
N PRO A 26 -16.64 24.82 32.24
CA PRO A 26 -15.69 23.81 32.78
C PRO A 26 -16.35 22.49 33.22
N VAL A 27 -17.63 22.56 33.60
CA VAL A 27 -18.46 21.39 33.95
C VAL A 27 -18.75 20.55 32.71
N ASN A 28 -19.03 21.17 31.56
CA ASN A 28 -19.23 20.47 30.29
C ASN A 28 -17.95 19.73 29.85
N TRP A 29 -16.78 20.40 29.94
CA TRP A 29 -15.48 19.77 29.67
C TRP A 29 -15.20 18.56 30.55
N THR A 30 -15.56 18.62 31.82
CA THR A 30 -15.38 17.51 32.77
C THR A 30 -16.25 16.30 32.40
N ILE A 31 -17.48 16.55 31.97
CA ILE A 31 -18.41 15.51 31.51
C ILE A 31 -17.90 14.88 30.21
N GLU A 32 -17.52 15.69 29.22
CA GLU A 32 -16.99 15.20 27.94
C GLU A 32 -15.69 14.42 28.12
N HIS A 33 -14.77 14.91 28.95
CA HIS A 33 -13.56 14.18 29.31
C HIS A 33 -13.88 12.81 29.93
N SER A 34 -14.86 12.76 30.84
CA SER A 34 -15.27 11.50 31.48
C SER A 34 -15.87 10.52 30.48
N LYS A 35 -16.67 10.99 29.52
CA LYS A 35 -17.22 10.16 28.43
C LYS A 35 -16.12 9.61 27.54
N VAL A 36 -15.16 10.44 27.12
CA VAL A 36 -14.02 10.01 26.29
C VAL A 36 -13.17 8.99 27.04
N LYS A 37 -12.86 9.25 28.31
CA LYS A 37 -12.11 8.32 29.17
C LYS A 37 -12.79 6.97 29.27
N ALA A 38 -14.10 6.94 29.53
CA ALA A 38 -14.88 5.70 29.59
C ALA A 38 -14.86 4.93 28.25
N ARG A 39 -14.90 5.63 27.11
CA ARG A 39 -14.75 5.00 25.79
C ARG A 39 -13.37 4.39 25.59
N ILE A 40 -12.30 5.08 25.98
CA ILE A 40 -10.93 4.56 25.89
C ILE A 40 -10.79 3.29 26.73
N GLU A 41 -11.25 3.32 27.98
CA GLU A 41 -11.19 2.17 28.88
C GLU A 41 -11.98 0.97 28.34
N LEU A 42 -13.15 1.22 27.74
CA LEU A 42 -13.93 0.19 27.06
C LEU A 42 -13.19 -0.42 25.87
N LEU A 43 -12.61 0.42 25.00
CA LEU A 43 -11.85 -0.05 23.84
C LEU A 43 -10.63 -0.85 24.25
N GLN A 44 -9.88 -0.40 25.26
CA GLN A 44 -8.73 -1.11 25.79
C GLN A 44 -9.12 -2.46 26.40
N ARG A 45 -10.24 -2.52 27.13
CA ARG A 45 -10.77 -3.79 27.66
C ARG A 45 -11.14 -4.74 26.53
N ASN A 46 -11.85 -4.26 25.52
CA ASN A 46 -12.22 -5.08 24.36
C ASN A 46 -10.98 -5.58 23.61
N GLN A 47 -9.95 -4.75 23.46
CA GLN A 47 -8.68 -5.15 22.88
C GLN A 47 -8.06 -6.31 23.66
N ARG A 48 -8.00 -6.22 24.99
CA ARG A 48 -7.53 -7.32 25.85
C ARG A 48 -8.34 -8.60 25.66
N HIS A 49 -9.67 -8.51 25.62
CA HIS A 49 -10.52 -9.67 25.34
C HIS A 49 -10.21 -10.31 23.97
N TYR A 50 -10.06 -9.51 22.91
CA TYR A 50 -9.68 -10.02 21.58
C TYR A 50 -8.28 -10.66 21.56
N MET A 51 -7.41 -10.26 22.48
CA MET A 51 -6.08 -10.83 22.70
C MET A 51 -6.10 -12.08 23.59
N GLY A 52 -7.26 -12.47 24.09
CA GLY A 52 -7.43 -13.64 24.96
C GLY A 52 -7.18 -13.37 26.44
N GLU A 53 -7.12 -12.10 26.86
CA GLU A 53 -6.89 -11.67 28.23
C GLU A 53 -8.21 -11.32 28.94
N ASP A 54 -8.23 -11.31 30.29
CA ASP A 54 -9.38 -10.92 31.13
C ASP A 54 -10.70 -11.70 30.86
N LEU A 55 -10.62 -12.96 30.39
CA LEU A 55 -11.79 -13.73 29.97
C LEU A 55 -12.58 -14.40 31.12
N ASP A 56 -12.01 -14.53 32.30
CA ASP A 56 -12.59 -15.30 33.42
C ASP A 56 -13.97 -14.80 33.87
N ALA A 57 -14.21 -13.50 33.70
CA ALA A 57 -15.48 -12.86 34.07
C ALA A 57 -16.51 -12.81 32.92
N MET A 58 -16.15 -13.27 31.72
CA MET A 58 -17.05 -13.25 30.56
C MET A 58 -18.04 -14.41 30.60
N SER A 59 -19.27 -14.15 30.15
CA SER A 59 -20.26 -15.22 29.97
C SER A 59 -19.90 -16.09 28.76
N VAL A 60 -20.31 -17.35 28.79
CA VAL A 60 -20.13 -18.28 27.65
C VAL A 60 -20.73 -17.73 26.36
N LYS A 61 -21.86 -17.03 26.45
CA LYS A 61 -22.52 -16.39 25.30
C LYS A 61 -21.66 -15.27 24.71
N ASP A 62 -21.05 -14.45 25.56
CA ASP A 62 -20.20 -13.35 25.10
C ASP A 62 -18.91 -13.87 24.47
N LEU A 63 -18.33 -14.94 25.03
CA LEU A 63 -17.17 -15.64 24.45
C LEU A 63 -17.49 -16.20 23.07
N GLN A 64 -18.62 -16.90 22.90
CA GLN A 64 -19.05 -17.41 21.59
C GLN A 64 -19.27 -16.30 20.57
N ASN A 65 -19.88 -15.19 20.97
CA ASN A 65 -20.08 -14.04 20.10
C ASN A 65 -18.75 -13.38 19.68
N MET A 66 -17.78 -13.31 20.61
CA MET A 66 -16.45 -12.80 20.31
C MET A 66 -15.69 -13.73 19.35
N GLU A 67 -15.75 -15.04 19.58
CA GLU A 67 -15.15 -16.05 18.70
C GLU A 67 -15.68 -15.94 17.26
N GLN A 68 -17.01 -15.83 17.10
CA GLN A 68 -17.64 -15.67 15.78
C GLN A 68 -17.21 -14.38 15.08
N GLN A 69 -17.05 -13.28 15.83
CA GLN A 69 -16.54 -12.02 15.29
C GLN A 69 -15.08 -12.16 14.82
N LEU A 70 -14.22 -12.80 15.61
CA LEU A 70 -12.83 -13.05 15.25
C LEU A 70 -12.69 -13.96 14.02
N ASP A 71 -13.45 -15.05 13.96
CA ASP A 71 -13.45 -15.95 12.80
C ASP A 71 -13.90 -15.23 11.52
N SER A 72 -14.97 -14.43 11.60
CA SER A 72 -15.47 -13.64 10.48
C SER A 72 -14.44 -12.58 10.02
N ALA A 73 -13.83 -11.86 10.96
CA ALA A 73 -12.79 -10.88 10.65
C ALA A 73 -11.57 -11.56 9.99
N LEU A 74 -11.16 -12.72 10.49
CA LEU A 74 -10.03 -13.47 9.96
C LEU A 74 -10.30 -13.98 8.53
N LYS A 75 -11.52 -14.48 8.26
CA LYS A 75 -11.96 -14.84 6.91
C LYS A 75 -11.88 -13.65 5.96
N ASN A 76 -12.36 -12.48 6.38
CA ASN A 76 -12.30 -11.25 5.58
C ASN A 76 -10.86 -10.82 5.29
N ILE A 77 -9.98 -10.84 6.30
CA ILE A 77 -8.56 -10.50 6.15
C ILE A 77 -7.88 -11.46 5.15
N ARG A 78 -8.11 -12.78 5.30
CA ARG A 78 -7.55 -13.78 4.37
C ARG A 78 -8.08 -13.58 2.95
N SER A 79 -9.38 -13.35 2.78
CA SER A 79 -9.98 -13.07 1.49
C SER A 79 -9.35 -11.84 0.83
N ARG A 80 -9.18 -10.75 1.59
CA ARG A 80 -8.55 -9.53 1.07
C ARG A 80 -7.09 -9.73 0.69
N LYS A 81 -6.32 -10.44 1.53
CA LYS A 81 -4.92 -10.81 1.24
C LYS A 81 -4.81 -11.63 -0.04
N ASN A 82 -5.66 -12.64 -0.19
CA ASN A 82 -5.69 -13.47 -1.39
C ASN A 82 -6.05 -12.66 -2.64
N GLN A 83 -7.06 -11.78 -2.55
CA GLN A 83 -7.42 -10.90 -3.66
C GLN A 83 -6.23 -10.04 -4.11
N LEU A 84 -5.57 -9.36 -3.17
CA LEU A 84 -4.40 -8.53 -3.47
C LEU A 84 -3.25 -9.34 -4.10
N LEU A 85 -3.03 -10.57 -3.64
CA LEU A 85 -2.04 -11.47 -4.21
C LEU A 85 -2.39 -11.85 -5.65
N PHE A 86 -3.64 -12.21 -5.93
CA PHE A 86 -4.09 -12.53 -7.28
C PHE A 86 -4.00 -11.33 -8.22
N ASP A 87 -4.35 -10.14 -7.74
CA ASP A 87 -4.21 -8.90 -8.50
C ASP A 87 -2.73 -8.67 -8.86
N SER A 88 -1.82 -8.84 -7.90
CA SER A 88 -0.38 -8.71 -8.11
C SER A 88 0.17 -9.73 -9.13
N ILE A 89 -0.22 -11.00 -9.00
CA ILE A 89 0.16 -12.06 -9.96
C ILE A 89 -0.33 -11.70 -11.36
N SER A 90 -1.58 -11.25 -11.49
CA SER A 90 -2.18 -10.89 -12.78
C SER A 90 -1.42 -9.73 -13.45
N GLU A 91 -1.05 -8.71 -12.66
CA GLU A 91 -0.27 -7.58 -13.18
C GLU A 91 1.14 -8.00 -13.61
N LEU A 92 1.81 -8.88 -12.85
CA LEU A 92 3.11 -9.42 -13.23
C LEU A 92 3.03 -10.26 -14.51
N GLN A 93 2.00 -11.10 -14.66
CA GLN A 93 1.79 -11.90 -15.87
C GLN A 93 1.53 -11.03 -17.11
N LYS A 94 0.80 -9.92 -16.97
CA LYS A 94 0.62 -8.94 -18.07
C LYS A 94 1.96 -8.32 -18.49
N LYS A 95 2.79 -7.95 -17.52
CA LYS A 95 4.14 -7.39 -17.77
C LYS A 95 5.05 -8.42 -18.45
N GLU A 96 5.05 -9.65 -17.96
CA GLU A 96 5.80 -10.76 -18.58
C GLU A 96 5.42 -10.93 -20.05
N LYS A 97 4.11 -11.00 -20.34
CA LYS A 97 3.61 -11.16 -21.71
C LYS A 97 4.01 -9.99 -22.61
N ALA A 98 3.90 -8.75 -22.13
CA ALA A 98 4.28 -7.56 -22.89
C ALA A 98 5.78 -7.56 -23.23
N ILE A 99 6.64 -7.91 -22.27
CA ILE A 99 8.08 -8.01 -22.48
C ILE A 99 8.42 -9.16 -23.44
N GLN A 100 7.75 -10.30 -23.31
CA GLN A 100 7.93 -11.44 -24.21
C GLN A 100 7.58 -11.08 -25.66
N GLU A 101 6.50 -10.33 -25.86
CA GLU A 101 6.09 -9.85 -27.18
C GLU A 101 7.12 -8.86 -27.77
N GLN A 102 7.60 -7.91 -26.97
CA GLN A 102 8.67 -6.98 -27.38
C GLN A 102 9.95 -7.72 -27.77
N ASN A 103 10.38 -8.70 -26.96
CA ASN A 103 11.56 -9.51 -27.23
C ASN A 103 11.41 -10.33 -28.52
N SER A 104 10.23 -10.90 -28.76
CA SER A 104 9.94 -11.64 -30.00
C SER A 104 10.01 -10.73 -31.23
N MET A 105 9.46 -9.50 -31.15
CA MET A 105 9.57 -8.52 -32.22
C MET A 105 11.01 -8.10 -32.49
N LEU A 106 11.81 -7.88 -31.45
CA LEU A 106 13.22 -7.52 -31.59
C LEU A 106 14.04 -8.68 -32.20
N ALA A 107 13.83 -9.91 -31.74
CA ALA A 107 14.48 -11.09 -32.30
C ALA A 107 14.18 -11.26 -33.80
N LYS A 108 12.93 -11.01 -34.21
CA LYS A 108 12.55 -11.01 -35.63
C LYS A 108 13.27 -9.91 -36.41
N LYS A 109 13.31 -8.68 -35.90
CA LYS A 109 14.02 -7.55 -36.54
C LYS A 109 15.51 -7.84 -36.70
N ILE A 110 16.15 -8.44 -35.70
CA ILE A 110 17.56 -8.84 -35.78
C ILE A 110 17.76 -9.86 -36.90
N LYS A 111 16.94 -10.91 -36.93
CA LYS A 111 17.01 -11.95 -37.98
C LYS A 111 16.79 -11.39 -39.38
N ASP A 112 15.89 -10.43 -39.54
CA ASP A 112 15.64 -9.78 -40.83
C ASP A 112 16.82 -8.88 -41.25
N LYS A 113 17.43 -8.15 -40.30
CA LYS A 113 18.65 -7.36 -40.53
C LYS A 113 19.86 -8.23 -40.91
N GLU A 114 20.03 -9.38 -40.26
CA GLU A 114 21.10 -10.34 -40.59
C GLU A 114 20.95 -10.85 -42.03
N LYS A 115 19.73 -11.17 -42.48
CA LYS A 115 19.47 -11.56 -43.87
C LYS A 115 19.77 -10.43 -44.86
N GLU A 116 19.41 -9.19 -44.51
CA GLU A 116 19.69 -8.01 -45.34
C GLU A 116 21.20 -7.80 -45.52
N LEU A 117 21.98 -7.92 -44.43
CA LEU A 117 23.45 -7.85 -44.48
C LEU A 117 24.06 -8.96 -45.34
N VAL A 118 23.62 -10.21 -45.17
CA VAL A 118 24.11 -11.34 -46.00
C VAL A 118 23.80 -11.12 -47.48
N HIS A 119 22.60 -10.61 -47.79
CA HIS A 119 22.23 -10.29 -49.17
C HIS A 119 23.10 -9.18 -49.74
N GLN A 120 23.34 -8.10 -48.98
CA GLN A 120 24.21 -6.99 -49.39
C GLN A 120 25.65 -7.46 -49.67
N THR A 121 26.25 -8.26 -48.77
CA THR A 121 27.59 -8.83 -48.97
C THR A 121 27.65 -9.76 -50.19
N GLN A 122 26.54 -10.44 -50.52
CA GLN A 122 26.46 -11.30 -51.71
C GLN A 122 26.35 -10.49 -53.02
N TRP A 123 25.63 -9.37 -53.03
CA TRP A 123 25.55 -8.45 -54.18
C TRP A 123 26.90 -7.77 -54.47
N GLU A 124 27.67 -7.44 -53.43
CA GLU A 124 29.01 -6.84 -53.57
C GLU A 124 30.05 -7.81 -54.14
N GLN A 125 29.91 -9.13 -53.90
CA GLN A 125 30.81 -10.13 -54.47
C GLN A 125 30.53 -10.49 -55.94
N GLN A 126 29.35 -10.22 -56.48
CA GLN A 126 29.00 -10.56 -57.87
C GLN A 126 29.31 -9.47 -58.91
N ASN A 127 29.74 -8.28 -58.49
CA ASN A 127 30.18 -7.21 -59.38
C ASN A 127 31.68 -6.89 -59.17
N PRO A 128 32.61 -7.51 -59.90
CA PRO A 128 34.00 -7.06 -59.93
C PRO A 128 34.09 -5.82 -60.84
N THR A 129 33.90 -4.63 -60.29
CA THR A 129 34.25 -3.40 -61.03
C THR A 129 35.78 -3.27 -61.09
N THR A 130 36.29 -3.33 -62.30
CA THR A 130 37.70 -3.16 -62.66
C THR A 130 38.26 -1.79 -62.28
N ASN A 131 39.43 -1.83 -61.62
CA ASN A 131 40.55 -0.89 -61.68
C ASN A 131 40.50 0.40 -60.81
N THR A 132 41.33 0.47 -59.75
CA THR A 132 42.62 1.23 -59.71
C THR A 132 43.16 1.35 -58.26
N GLN A 133 44.38 0.81 -58.04
CA GLN A 133 45.39 1.01 -56.97
C GLN A 133 45.14 0.66 -55.47
N PRO A 134 46.18 0.14 -54.75
CA PRO A 134 46.11 -0.15 -53.32
C PRO A 134 46.56 1.06 -52.48
N GLN A 135 45.62 1.72 -51.79
CA GLN A 135 45.95 2.67 -50.72
C GLN A 135 45.47 2.13 -49.37
N TYR A 136 46.48 1.79 -48.56
CA TYR A 136 46.56 1.74 -47.11
C TYR A 136 45.25 1.91 -46.30
N LEU A 137 44.94 0.85 -45.54
CA LEU A 137 44.49 0.86 -44.15
C LEU A 137 43.89 2.19 -43.67
N MET A 138 42.62 2.41 -43.95
CA MET A 138 41.78 3.22 -43.08
C MET A 138 40.81 2.26 -42.43
N ALA A 139 41.15 1.85 -41.21
CA ALA A 139 40.22 1.15 -40.34
C ALA A 139 38.97 2.04 -40.23
N SER A 140 37.91 1.66 -40.96
CA SER A 140 36.61 2.30 -40.87
C SER A 140 36.14 2.11 -39.44
N GLN A 141 36.16 3.21 -38.70
CA GLN A 141 35.80 3.29 -37.30
C GLN A 141 34.40 2.67 -37.15
N LEU A 142 34.35 1.54 -36.44
CA LEU A 142 33.10 1.04 -35.87
C LEU A 142 32.44 2.22 -35.14
N PRO A 143 31.11 2.39 -35.22
CA PRO A 143 30.44 3.41 -34.43
C PRO A 143 30.79 3.14 -32.97
N CYS A 144 31.60 4.01 -32.36
CA CYS A 144 31.81 3.95 -30.93
C CYS A 144 30.46 4.23 -30.30
N VAL A 145 29.91 3.22 -29.63
CA VAL A 145 28.70 3.38 -28.84
C VAL A 145 29.10 4.30 -27.70
N ASN A 146 28.71 5.57 -27.79
CA ASN A 146 28.95 6.53 -26.72
C ASN A 146 28.04 6.18 -25.54
N MET A 147 28.54 5.29 -24.68
CA MET A 147 27.96 5.03 -23.36
C MET A 147 28.45 6.13 -22.41
N GLY A 148 27.93 7.34 -22.61
CA GLY A 148 28.26 8.51 -21.82
C GLY A 148 27.08 9.47 -21.86
N GLY A 149 26.35 9.53 -20.76
CA GLY A 149 24.99 10.05 -20.69
C GLY A 149 24.84 11.55 -20.92
N ASN A 150 23.59 11.96 -21.09
CA ASN A 150 23.09 13.23 -20.63
C ASN A 150 21.64 13.06 -20.17
N THR A 151 21.43 13.62 -19.00
CA THR A 151 20.20 13.83 -18.24
C THR A 151 18.99 14.21 -19.09
N TYR A 152 17.93 13.42 -18.98
CA TYR A 152 16.58 13.93 -18.94
C TYR A 152 15.92 13.35 -17.69
N ASN A 153 15.61 14.24 -16.74
CA ASN A 153 14.64 14.00 -15.69
C ASN A 153 13.32 13.61 -16.37
N GLU A 154 12.80 12.43 -16.08
CA GLU A 154 11.67 12.26 -15.16
C GLU A 154 11.35 10.76 -15.04
N GLU A 155 11.17 10.34 -13.78
CA GLU A 155 10.53 9.09 -13.36
C GLU A 155 11.26 7.78 -13.63
N SER A 156 12.44 7.66 -13.02
CA SER A 156 12.86 6.37 -12.47
C SER A 156 11.95 5.97 -11.30
N GLU A 157 10.78 5.41 -11.57
CA GLU A 157 10.10 4.49 -10.65
C GLU A 157 10.78 3.10 -10.71
N ALA A 158 12.10 3.09 -10.57
CA ALA A 158 12.82 1.88 -10.29
C ALA A 158 12.95 1.75 -8.77
N ARG A 159 12.36 0.68 -8.24
CA ARG A 159 12.68 0.04 -6.95
C ARG A 159 11.99 0.55 -5.70
N ARG A 160 10.67 0.71 -5.74
CA ARG A 160 9.86 0.47 -4.54
C ARG A 160 8.67 -0.42 -4.87
N ASN A 161 8.95 -1.67 -5.27
CA ASN A 161 8.09 -2.77 -4.83
C ASN A 161 8.43 -3.06 -3.37
N GLU A 162 8.33 -2.05 -2.51
CA GLU A 162 8.17 -2.31 -1.09
C GLU A 162 6.75 -2.86 -0.99
N LEU A 163 6.66 -4.19 -1.06
CA LEU A 163 5.54 -4.94 -0.52
C LEU A 163 5.54 -4.68 0.98
N ASP A 164 5.12 -3.48 1.39
CA ASP A 164 4.93 -3.16 2.79
C ASP A 164 3.61 -3.80 3.21
N LEU A 165 3.66 -5.13 3.32
CA LEU A 165 2.70 -5.97 4.01
C LEU A 165 2.95 -5.95 5.52
N ALA A 166 3.84 -5.08 6.01
CA ALA A 166 3.87 -4.75 7.42
C ALA A 166 2.55 -4.04 7.74
N LEU A 167 1.56 -4.83 8.17
CA LEU A 167 0.84 -4.39 9.35
C LEU A 167 1.95 -4.20 10.39
N ASP A 168 2.38 -2.95 10.59
CA ASP A 168 3.09 -2.59 11.81
C ASP A 168 2.24 -3.14 12.95
N SER A 169 2.73 -4.25 13.51
CA SER A 169 2.08 -4.95 14.59
C SER A 169 2.20 -4.04 15.79
N LEU A 170 1.23 -3.12 15.93
CA LEU A 170 1.25 -2.16 17.02
C LEU A 170 1.17 -2.86 18.38
N HIS A 171 0.96 -4.18 18.46
CA HIS A 171 1.22 -5.00 19.64
C HIS A 171 2.03 -6.25 19.26
N SER A 172 3.14 -6.46 19.97
CA SER A 172 3.86 -7.74 20.01
C SER A 172 3.01 -8.75 20.78
N CYS A 173 2.18 -9.53 20.08
CA CYS A 173 1.49 -10.66 20.70
C CYS A 173 2.54 -11.73 21.01
N HIS A 174 3.00 -11.80 22.26
CA HIS A 174 3.75 -12.95 22.74
C HIS A 174 2.80 -14.15 22.74
N LEU A 175 2.78 -14.92 21.64
CA LEU A 175 2.17 -16.25 21.62
C LEU A 175 3.01 -17.18 22.50
N GLY A 176 2.78 -17.10 23.81
CA GLY A 176 3.21 -18.10 24.77
C GLY A 176 2.28 -19.31 24.70
N CYS A 177 2.76 -20.35 24.01
CA CYS A 177 2.51 -21.77 24.28
C CYS A 177 1.04 -22.24 24.43
N PHE A 178 0.46 -22.73 23.34
CA PHE A 178 -0.36 -23.93 23.41
C PHE A 178 0.56 -25.14 23.18
N ALA A 179 0.88 -25.87 24.24
CA ALA A 179 1.45 -27.20 24.15
C ALA A 179 0.83 -28.09 25.25
N ALA A 180 0.15 -29.14 24.77
CA ALA A 180 -0.33 -30.36 25.45
C ALA A 180 -1.38 -30.22 26.56
#